data_AF-A0A2I1H5D9-F1
#
_entry.id   AF-A0A2I1H5D9-F1
#
_cell.length_a   1.000
_cell.length_b   1.000
_cell.length_c   1.000
_cell.angle_alpha   90.00
_cell.angle_beta   90.00
_cell.angle_gamma   90.00
#
_symmetry.space_group_name_H-M   'P 1'
#
loop_
_entity.id
_entity.type
_entity.pdbx_description
1 polymer ?
#
loop_
_entity_poly.entity_id
_entity_poly.type
_entity_poly.pdbx_seq_one_letter_code
_entity_poly.pdbx_strand_id
1 'polypeptide(L)'
;MISSNLKSLQRDLTRQDFNKFLIRSIECMSKHILSESYGRGVNSHLYEVGWQNEWYRSAVSVVPLGASISANVGYVFGSDGYLDYYINGEICWGIELTREGNHLAEHANRFYENGKYKDIPLKEWIILDF
;
A
#
# COMPACT_ATOMS: atom_id res chain seq x y z
N MET A 1 32.59 12.23 0.85
CA MET A 1 31.71 12.92 1.81
C MET A 1 30.51 13.62 1.16
N ILE A 2 30.61 14.19 -0.05
CA ILE A 2 29.47 14.82 -0.75
C ILE A 2 28.38 13.80 -1.17
N SER A 3 28.78 12.59 -1.57
CA SER A 3 27.87 11.54 -2.04
C SER A 3 26.88 11.01 -0.99
N SER A 4 27.26 10.95 0.29
CA SER A 4 26.38 10.45 1.36
C SER A 4 25.23 11.42 1.65
N ASN A 5 25.47 12.73 1.61
CA ASN A 5 24.48 13.76 1.89
C ASN A 5 23.43 13.85 0.76
N LEU A 6 23.86 13.71 -0.50
CA LEU A 6 22.96 13.64 -1.66
C LEU A 6 22.03 12.42 -1.57
N LYS A 7 22.56 11.24 -1.21
CA LYS A 7 21.76 10.02 -1.03
C LYS A 7 20.75 10.16 0.12
N SER A 8 21.15 10.78 1.23
CA SER A 8 20.24 11.06 2.35
C SER A 8 19.11 11.98 1.93
N LEU A 9 19.42 13.12 1.29
CA LEU A 9 18.43 14.08 0.84
C LEU A 9 17.45 13.46 -0.16
N GLN A 10 17.96 12.65 -1.10
CA GLN A 10 17.11 11.94 -2.05
C GLN A 10 16.14 10.98 -1.35
N ARG A 11 16.62 10.21 -0.35
CA ARG A 11 15.75 9.33 0.46
C ARG A 11 14.69 10.13 1.23
N ASP A 12 15.06 11.28 1.78
CA ASP A 12 14.12 12.11 2.54
C ASP A 12 13.02 12.69 1.62
N LEU A 13 13.36 13.04 0.38
CA LEU A 13 12.40 13.48 -0.63
C LEU A 13 11.48 12.33 -1.07
N THR A 14 12.02 11.15 -1.35
CA THR A 14 11.19 9.99 -1.74
C THR A 14 10.21 9.60 -0.64
N ARG A 15 10.63 9.69 0.62
CA ARG A 15 9.77 9.43 1.78
C ARG A 15 8.67 10.49 1.95
N GLN A 16 8.97 11.76 1.67
CA GLN A 16 7.97 12.82 1.66
C GLN A 16 6.93 12.59 0.56
N ASP A 17 7.36 12.20 -0.64
CA ASP A 17 6.46 11.88 -1.73
C ASP A 17 5.57 10.67 -1.41
N PHE A 18 6.14 9.63 -0.78
CA PHE A 18 5.39 8.47 -0.32
C PHE A 18 4.31 8.86 0.69
N ASN A 19 4.68 9.60 1.74
CA ASN A 19 3.72 10.08 2.74
C ASN A 19 2.64 10.97 2.14
N LYS A 20 2.99 11.85 1.21
CA LYS A 20 2.03 12.71 0.50
C LYS A 20 1.04 11.88 -0.31
N PHE A 21 1.51 10.87 -1.04
CA PHE A 21 0.64 9.93 -1.74
C PHE A 21 -0.32 9.21 -0.78
N LEU A 22 0.19 8.68 0.34
CA LEU A 22 -0.63 7.98 1.33
C LEU A 22 -1.74 8.89 1.88
N ILE A 23 -1.39 10.08 2.35
CA ILE A 23 -2.35 11.05 2.89
C ILE A 23 -3.41 11.38 1.83
N ARG A 24 -3.00 11.71 0.61
CA ARG A 24 -3.94 12.03 -0.47
C ARG A 24 -4.85 10.87 -0.84
N SER A 25 -4.31 9.64 -0.88
CA SER A 25 -5.10 8.45 -1.19
C SER A 25 -6.21 8.23 -0.15
N ILE A 26 -5.93 8.47 1.13
CA ILE A 26 -6.91 8.34 2.21
C ILE A 26 -7.92 9.50 2.19
N GLU A 27 -7.45 10.75 2.00
CA GLU A 27 -8.32 11.93 1.88
C GLU A 27 -9.34 11.80 0.75
N CYS A 28 -8.99 11.10 -0.33
CA CYS A 28 -9.87 10.89 -1.48
C CYS A 28 -10.85 9.70 -1.31
N MET A 29 -10.81 8.99 -0.19
CA MET A 29 -11.79 7.95 0.13
C MET A 29 -13.16 8.57 0.45
N SER A 30 -14.22 7.89 0.06
CA SER A 30 -15.60 8.32 0.16
C SER A 30 -16.32 7.52 1.23
N LYS A 31 -16.69 8.21 2.32
CA LYS A 31 -17.58 7.66 3.34
C LYS A 31 -18.88 7.13 2.74
N HIS A 32 -19.40 7.78 1.69
CA HIS A 32 -20.62 7.34 1.03
C HIS A 32 -20.44 5.99 0.33
N ILE A 33 -19.35 5.78 -0.41
CA ILE A 33 -19.08 4.48 -1.04
C ILE A 33 -18.93 3.39 0.02
N LEU A 34 -18.19 3.70 1.10
CA LEU A 34 -18.03 2.78 2.22
C LEU A 34 -19.35 2.48 2.92
N SER A 35 -20.27 3.45 3.07
CA SER A 35 -21.58 3.27 3.73
C SER A 35 -22.58 2.50 2.88
N GLU A 36 -22.55 2.68 1.57
CA GLU A 36 -23.46 1.99 0.63
C GLU A 36 -22.94 0.60 0.19
N SER A 37 -21.75 0.20 0.63
CA SER A 37 -21.22 -1.13 0.29
C SER A 37 -22.06 -2.26 0.87
N TYR A 38 -22.34 -3.26 0.04
CA TYR A 38 -23.01 -4.51 0.42
C TYR A 38 -22.06 -5.57 0.98
N GLY A 39 -20.74 -5.35 0.91
CA GLY A 39 -19.73 -6.27 1.44
C GLY A 39 -19.64 -6.19 2.96
N ARG A 40 -20.66 -6.71 3.66
CA ARG A 40 -20.79 -6.58 5.11
C ARG A 40 -21.08 -7.89 5.81
N GLY A 41 -20.60 -8.00 7.04
CA GLY A 41 -20.89 -9.09 7.96
C GLY A 41 -22.18 -8.92 8.76
N VAL A 42 -22.43 -9.86 9.68
CA VAL A 42 -23.65 -9.95 10.52
C VAL A 42 -23.91 -8.68 11.36
N ASN A 43 -22.87 -7.89 11.65
CA ASN A 43 -22.96 -6.62 12.40
C ASN A 43 -22.86 -5.37 11.51
N SER A 44 -23.12 -5.48 10.22
CA SER A 44 -22.91 -4.41 9.23
C SER A 44 -21.47 -3.90 9.12
N HIS A 45 -20.50 -4.57 9.75
CA HIS A 45 -19.08 -4.25 9.59
C HIS A 45 -18.64 -4.52 8.16
N LEU A 46 -17.90 -3.59 7.59
CA LEU A 46 -17.39 -3.70 6.24
C LEU A 46 -16.32 -4.81 6.19
N TYR A 47 -16.41 -5.69 5.21
CA TYR A 47 -15.33 -6.63 4.93
C TYR A 47 -14.06 -5.89 4.48
N GLU A 48 -12.92 -6.52 4.68
CA GLU A 48 -11.60 -5.96 4.29
C GLU A 48 -11.56 -5.55 2.81
N VAL A 49 -12.17 -6.37 1.94
CA VAL A 49 -12.28 -6.07 0.50
C VAL A 49 -13.01 -4.75 0.20
N GLY A 50 -13.93 -4.32 1.08
CA GLY A 50 -14.61 -3.03 0.94
C GLY A 50 -13.68 -1.85 1.16
N TRP A 51 -12.81 -1.96 2.18
CA TRP A 51 -11.75 -0.98 2.44
C TRP A 51 -10.71 -0.98 1.32
N GLN A 52 -10.27 -2.17 0.91
CA GLN A 52 -9.31 -2.35 -0.17
C GLN A 52 -9.79 -1.73 -1.49
N ASN A 53 -11.02 -2.02 -1.91
CA ASN A 53 -11.56 -1.49 -3.16
C ASN A 53 -11.69 0.03 -3.14
N GLU A 54 -12.13 0.60 -2.02
CA GLU A 54 -12.30 2.05 -1.91
C GLU A 54 -10.95 2.77 -1.86
N TRP A 55 -9.99 2.23 -1.13
CA TRP A 55 -8.62 2.77 -1.14
C TRP A 55 -7.99 2.64 -2.52
N TYR A 56 -8.19 1.54 -3.24
CA TYR A 56 -7.68 1.40 -4.61
C TYR A 56 -8.28 2.47 -5.53
N ARG A 57 -9.60 2.67 -5.48
CA ARG A 57 -10.29 3.71 -6.26
C ARG A 57 -9.72 5.10 -5.98
N SER A 58 -9.49 5.43 -4.71
CA SER A 58 -8.94 6.74 -4.33
C SER A 58 -7.45 6.86 -4.69
N ALA A 59 -6.65 5.82 -4.48
CA ALA A 59 -5.22 5.77 -4.80
C ALA A 59 -4.96 5.95 -6.31
N VAL A 60 -5.76 5.32 -7.18
CA VAL A 60 -5.69 5.49 -8.64
C VAL A 60 -5.82 6.96 -9.04
N SER A 61 -6.61 7.76 -8.31
CA SER A 61 -6.84 9.18 -8.63
C SER A 61 -5.67 10.10 -8.27
N VAL A 62 -4.71 9.61 -7.48
CA VAL A 62 -3.58 10.41 -6.96
C VAL A 62 -2.23 9.73 -7.18
N VAL A 63 -2.17 8.68 -8.00
CA VAL A 63 -0.93 7.98 -8.33
C VAL A 63 0.07 8.96 -8.97
N PRO A 64 1.38 8.90 -8.60
CA PRO A 64 2.39 9.75 -9.21
C PRO A 64 2.46 9.59 -10.72
N LEU A 65 2.77 10.67 -11.42
CA LEU A 65 2.92 10.66 -12.88
C LEU A 65 4.00 9.65 -13.29
N GLY A 66 3.69 8.81 -14.27
CA GLY A 66 4.60 7.78 -14.77
C GLY A 66 4.62 6.49 -13.97
N ALA A 67 3.79 6.37 -12.92
CA ALA A 67 3.53 5.13 -12.22
C ALA A 67 2.09 4.64 -12.43
N SER A 68 1.87 3.35 -12.18
CA SER A 68 0.57 2.72 -12.09
C SER A 68 0.51 1.83 -10.85
N ILE A 69 -0.70 1.66 -10.34
CA ILE A 69 -1.00 0.78 -9.23
C ILE A 69 -1.49 -0.57 -9.77
N SER A 70 -1.05 -1.66 -9.15
CA SER A 70 -1.42 -3.03 -9.52
C SER A 70 -1.78 -3.81 -8.27
N ALA A 71 -2.92 -4.50 -8.30
CA ALA A 71 -3.35 -5.35 -7.20
C ALA A 71 -2.74 -6.76 -7.30
N ASN A 72 -2.63 -7.46 -6.17
CA ASN A 72 -2.21 -8.86 -6.09
C ASN A 72 -0.85 -9.13 -6.77
N VAL A 73 0.15 -8.31 -6.45
CA VAL A 73 1.48 -8.42 -7.08
C VAL A 73 2.36 -9.36 -6.27
N GLY A 74 2.98 -10.33 -6.95
CA GLY A 74 3.89 -11.28 -6.32
C GLY A 74 4.55 -12.21 -7.32
N TYR A 75 3.74 -12.99 -8.05
CA TYR A 75 4.23 -14.01 -8.98
C TYR A 75 5.23 -13.47 -10.02
N VAL A 76 5.01 -12.27 -10.56
CA VAL A 76 5.90 -11.64 -11.55
C VAL A 76 7.32 -11.37 -11.01
N PHE A 77 7.46 -11.31 -9.69
CA PHE A 77 8.74 -11.13 -8.99
C PHE A 77 9.23 -12.41 -8.31
N GLY A 78 8.53 -13.54 -8.48
CA GLY A 78 8.89 -14.81 -7.83
C GLY A 78 8.52 -14.90 -6.33
N SER A 79 7.67 -14.00 -5.84
CA SER A 79 7.22 -13.99 -4.44
C SER A 79 6.20 -15.10 -4.14
N ASP A 80 6.32 -15.69 -2.94
CA ASP A 80 5.39 -16.71 -2.39
C ASP A 80 4.08 -16.12 -1.84
N GLY A 81 3.97 -14.79 -1.82
CA GLY A 81 2.78 -14.06 -1.42
C GLY A 81 2.32 -13.07 -2.49
N TYR A 82 1.11 -12.57 -2.30
CA TYR A 82 0.53 -11.51 -3.12
C TYR A 82 0.35 -10.28 -2.25
N LEU A 83 1.11 -9.24 -2.57
CA LEU A 83 0.96 -7.92 -1.98
C LEU A 83 -0.36 -7.31 -2.44
N ASP A 84 -1.13 -6.71 -1.52
CA ASP A 84 -2.42 -6.11 -1.85
C ASP A 84 -2.27 -5.11 -3.00
N TYR A 85 -1.34 -4.16 -2.89
CA TYR A 85 -1.04 -3.21 -3.95
C TYR A 85 0.44 -2.87 -4.10
N TYR A 86 0.87 -2.79 -5.36
CA TYR A 86 2.19 -2.35 -5.76
C TYR A 86 2.09 -1.13 -6.68
N ILE A 87 2.87 -0.10 -6.41
CA ILE A 87 3.01 1.08 -7.27
C ILE A 87 4.37 0.99 -7.97
N ASN A 88 4.33 0.86 -9.30
CA ASN A 88 5.51 0.58 -10.11
C ASN A 88 6.34 1.84 -10.45
N GLY A 89 7.21 1.72 -11.45
CA GLY A 89 8.12 2.78 -11.87
C GLY A 89 9.35 2.85 -10.97
N GLU A 90 9.99 4.01 -10.94
CA GLU A 90 11.19 4.23 -10.10
C GLU A 90 10.87 4.35 -8.60
N ILE A 91 9.60 4.33 -8.20
CA ILE A 91 9.20 4.50 -6.80
C ILE A 91 9.01 3.18 -6.06
N CYS A 92 8.54 2.12 -6.72
CA CYS A 92 8.48 0.75 -6.17
C CYS A 92 7.86 0.71 -4.75
N TRP A 93 6.64 1.23 -4.58
CA TRP A 93 5.98 1.26 -3.27
C TRP A 93 5.07 0.05 -3.06
N GLY A 94 5.06 -0.47 -1.84
CA GLY A 94 4.18 -1.57 -1.45
C GLY A 94 3.18 -1.18 -0.37
N ILE A 95 1.92 -1.59 -0.55
CA ILE A 95 0.83 -1.28 0.38
C ILE A 95 0.11 -2.58 0.72
N GLU A 96 -0.02 -2.84 2.02
CA GLU A 96 -0.94 -3.84 2.59
C GLU A 96 -2.06 -3.11 3.32
N LEU A 97 -3.27 -3.65 3.27
CA LEU A 97 -4.43 -3.10 3.94
C LEU A 97 -5.02 -4.14 4.87
N THR A 98 -5.13 -3.76 6.14
CA THR A 98 -5.82 -4.55 7.17
C THR A 98 -7.01 -3.76 7.70
N ARG A 99 -7.79 -4.39 8.58
CA ARG A 99 -8.84 -3.72 9.34
C ARG A 99 -8.80 -4.13 10.80
N GLU A 100 -9.17 -3.22 11.68
CA GLU A 100 -9.39 -3.46 13.11
C GLU A 100 -8.20 -4.16 13.82
N GLY A 101 -6.96 -3.90 13.39
CA GLY A 101 -5.75 -4.50 13.96
C GLY A 101 -5.58 -6.00 13.66
N ASN A 102 -6.39 -6.54 12.76
CA ASN A 102 -6.44 -7.97 12.49
C ASN A 102 -5.10 -8.44 11.87
N HIS A 103 -4.43 -9.40 12.53
CA HIS A 103 -3.19 -10.03 12.06
C HIS A 103 -2.02 -9.07 11.71
N LEU A 104 -1.96 -7.85 12.24
CA LEU A 104 -0.90 -6.87 11.90
C LEU A 104 0.53 -7.42 11.97
N ALA A 105 0.85 -8.19 13.00
CA ALA A 105 2.17 -8.81 13.14
C ALA A 105 2.47 -9.81 12.02
N GLU A 106 1.47 -10.58 11.59
CA GLU A 106 1.61 -11.52 10.47
C GLU A 106 1.85 -10.77 9.16
N HIS A 107 1.10 -9.70 8.89
CA HIS A 107 1.28 -8.87 7.70
C HIS A 107 2.65 -8.19 7.70
N ALA A 108 3.09 -7.63 8.83
CA ALA A 108 4.43 -7.04 8.97
C ALA A 108 5.53 -8.07 8.68
N ASN A 109 5.36 -9.30 9.14
CA ASN A 109 6.31 -10.37 8.89
C ASN A 109 6.48 -10.72 7.40
N ARG A 110 5.50 -10.40 6.54
CA ARG A 110 5.62 -10.63 5.09
C ARG A 110 6.63 -9.70 4.44
N PHE A 111 6.90 -8.52 5.00
CA PHE A 111 7.84 -7.53 4.44
C PHE A 111 9.30 -7.70 4.89
N TYR A 112 9.56 -8.45 5.96
CA TYR A 112 10.93 -8.67 6.44
C TYR A 112 11.72 -9.63 5.54
N GLU A 113 13.03 -9.76 5.80
CA GLU A 113 14.01 -10.45 4.93
C GLU A 113 13.65 -11.90 4.59
N ASN A 114 12.95 -12.61 5.49
CA ASN A 114 12.46 -13.98 5.27
C ASN A 114 10.95 -14.05 5.02
N GLY A 115 10.32 -12.90 4.83
CA GLY A 115 8.90 -12.76 4.57
C GLY A 115 8.53 -13.13 3.15
N LYS A 116 7.23 -13.27 2.90
CA LYS A 116 6.69 -13.63 1.59
C LYS A 116 7.06 -12.61 0.50
N TYR A 117 7.25 -11.35 0.84
CA TYR A 117 7.50 -10.25 -0.10
C TYR A 117 8.98 -9.94 -0.31
N LYS A 118 9.90 -10.77 0.21
CA LYS A 118 11.35 -10.56 0.12
C LYS A 118 11.86 -10.35 -1.31
N ASP A 119 11.20 -10.97 -2.30
CA ASP A 119 11.60 -10.92 -3.71
C ASP A 119 10.89 -9.79 -4.49
N ILE A 120 9.90 -9.12 -3.88
CA ILE A 120 9.25 -7.95 -4.48
C ILE A 120 10.19 -6.73 -4.30
N PRO A 121 10.56 -6.01 -5.38
CA PRO A 121 11.41 -4.84 -5.25
C PRO A 121 10.62 -3.72 -4.59
N LEU A 122 10.87 -3.46 -3.30
CA LEU A 122 10.21 -2.42 -2.52
C LEU A 122 11.24 -1.38 -2.04
N LYS A 123 11.02 -0.10 -2.38
CA LYS A 123 11.83 1.01 -1.85
C LYS A 123 11.23 1.58 -0.56
N GLU A 124 9.91 1.59 -0.46
CA GLU A 124 9.13 1.97 0.72
C GLU A 124 7.88 1.09 0.77
N TRP A 125 7.37 0.82 1.98
CA TRP A 125 6.14 0.09 2.15
C TRP A 125 5.39 0.50 3.41
N ILE A 126 4.09 0.21 3.46
CA ILE A 126 3.26 0.45 4.64
C ILE A 126 2.14 -0.58 4.77
N ILE A 127 1.68 -0.78 6.00
CA ILE A 127 0.40 -1.44 6.30
C ILE A 127 -0.57 -0.35 6.76
N LEU A 128 -1.67 -0.18 6.03
CA LEU A 128 -2.77 0.71 6.41
C LEU A 128 -3.84 -0.11 7.13
N ASP A 129 -4.12 0.24 8.38
CA ASP A 129 -5.13 -0.44 9.19
C ASP A 129 -6.35 0.46 9.38
N PHE A 130 -7.51 -0.01 8.93
CA PHE A 130 -8.78 0.74 8.92
C PHE A 130 -9.76 0.33 10.02
#